data_AF-A0A971U3I8-F1
#
_entry.id   AF-A0A971U3I8-F1
#
_cell.length_a   1.000
_cell.length_b   1.000
_cell.length_c   1.000
_cell.angle_alpha   90.00
_cell.angle_beta   90.00
_cell.angle_gamma   90.00
#
_symmetry.space_group_name_H-M   'P 1'
#
loop_
_entity.id
_entity.type
_entity.pdbx_description
1 polymer ?
#
loop_
_entity_poly.entity_id
_entity_poly.type
_entity_poly.pdbx_seq_one_letter_code
_entity_poly.pdbx_strand_id
1 'polypeptide(L)' 'MDRWEYQVVSIVAGADATARKLNELGQEGWELVTVWTALYYFKRPLKS' A
#
# COMPACT_ATOMS: atom_id res chain seq x y z
N MET A 1 4.93 21.87 -5.61
CA MET A 1 4.22 20.69 -6.16
C MET A 1 4.68 19.50 -5.36
N ASP A 2 3.76 18.82 -4.70
CA ASP A 2 4.09 17.60 -3.96
C ASP A 2 4.29 16.46 -4.96
N ARG A 3 5.41 15.76 -4.84
CA ARG A 3 5.72 14.59 -5.65
C ARG A 3 5.29 13.35 -4.88
N TRP A 4 4.72 12.38 -5.60
CA TRP A 4 4.19 11.16 -5.01
C TRP A 4 4.84 9.95 -5.69
N GLU A 5 5.17 8.96 -4.87
CA GLU A 5 5.52 7.62 -5.31
C GLU A 5 4.27 6.75 -5.24
N TYR A 6 4.07 5.89 -6.24
CA TYR A 6 2.97 4.94 -6.30
C TYR A 6 3.50 3.52 -6.40
N GLN A 7 2.82 2.58 -5.74
CA GLN A 7 3.11 1.16 -5.90
C GLN A 7 1.82 0.33 -5.91
N VAL A 8 1.92 -0.86 -6.50
CA VAL A 8 0.85 -1.86 -6.52
C VAL A 8 1.39 -3.15 -5.94
N VAL A 9 0.69 -3.70 -4.95
CA VAL A 9 1.04 -4.98 -4.32
C VAL A 9 -0.07 -5.97 -4.56
N SER A 10 0.28 -7.14 -5.10
CA SER A 10 -0.64 -8.28 -5.16
C SER A 10 -0.58 -9.06 -3.85
N ILE A 11 -1.70 -9.13 -3.13
CA ILE A 11 -1.82 -9.89 -1.88
C ILE A 11 -2.85 -10.99 -2.12
N VAL A 12 -2.36 -12.23 -2.21
CA VAL A 12 -3.19 -13.43 -2.29
C VAL A 12 -2.93 -14.24 -1.01
N ALA A 13 -3.56 -13.81 0.08
CA ALA A 13 -3.40 -14.42 1.39
C ALA A 13 -4.70 -14.33 2.21
N GLY A 14 -4.75 -15.04 3.35
CA GLY A 14 -5.87 -14.93 4.30
C GLY A 14 -5.98 -13.52 4.91
N ALA A 15 -7.10 -13.25 5.58
CA ALA A 15 -7.41 -11.94 6.15
C ALA A 15 -6.31 -11.44 7.11
N ASP A 16 -5.79 -12.30 7.99
CA ASP A 16 -4.76 -11.92 8.96
C ASP A 16 -3.43 -11.56 8.30
N ALA A 17 -3.01 -12.34 7.31
CA ALA A 17 -1.78 -12.09 6.55
C ALA A 17 -1.90 -10.81 5.71
N THR A 18 -3.08 -10.57 5.13
CA THR A 18 -3.39 -9.32 4.43
C THR A 18 -3.30 -8.13 5.38
N ALA A 19 -3.95 -8.20 6.54
CA ALA A 19 -3.92 -7.14 7.54
C ALA A 19 -2.49 -6.83 8.01
N ARG A 20 -1.67 -7.86 8.26
CA ARG A 20 -0.24 -7.67 8.60
C ARG A 20 0.50 -6.91 7.51
N LYS A 21 0.33 -7.32 6.24
CA LYS A 21 1.01 -6.65 5.13
C LYS A 21 0.57 -5.20 4.95
N LEU A 22 -0.72 -4.91 5.11
CA LEU A 22 -1.24 -3.54 5.06
C LEU A 22 -0.67 -2.67 6.19
N ASN A 23 -0.54 -3.22 7.39
CA ASN A 23 0.03 -2.50 8.54
C ASN A 23 1.53 -2.21 8.35
N GLU A 24 2.31 -3.17 7.83
CA GLU A 24 3.72 -2.95 7.49
C GLU A 24 3.88 -1.79 6.48
N LEU A 25 3.06 -1.79 5.42
CA LEU A 25 3.07 -0.71 4.43
C LEU A 25 2.68 0.64 5.04
N GLY A 26 1.69 0.66 5.93
CA GLY A 26 1.33 1.86 6.69
C GLY A 26 2.48 2.39 7.55
N GLN A 27 3.25 1.51 8.20
CA GLN A 27 4.44 1.89 8.98
C GLN A 27 5.58 2.45 8.13
N GLU A 28 5.71 1.98 6.88
CA GLU A 28 6.62 2.53 5.88
C GLU A 28 6.16 3.87 5.28
N GLY A 29 4.98 4.36 5.67
CA GLY A 29 4.41 5.63 5.21
C GLY A 29 3.59 5.52 3.93
N TRP A 30 3.22 4.31 3.51
CA TRP A 30 2.30 4.11 2.39
C TRP A 30 0.85 4.28 2.81
N GLU A 31 0.11 5.06 2.02
CA GLU A 31 -1.34 5.24 2.15
C GLU A 31 -2.06 4.35 1.14
N LEU A 32 -3.00 3.54 1.60
CA LEU A 32 -3.85 2.72 0.73
C LEU A 32 -4.83 3.63 -0.03
N VAL A 33 -4.80 3.55 -1.36
CA VAL A 33 -5.63 4.36 -2.26
C VAL A 33 -6.88 3.60 -2.70
N THR A 34 -6.69 2.37 -3.21
CA THR A 34 -7.79 1.53 -3.67
C THR A 34 -7.39 0.05 -3.66
N VAL A 35 -8.41 -0.81 -3.65
CA VAL A 35 -8.26 -2.26 -3.74
C VAL A 35 -9.07 -2.76 -4.93
N TRP A 36 -8.42 -3.53 -5.80
CA TRP A 36 -9.08 -4.20 -6.92
C TRP A 36 -8.74 -5.68 -6.91
N THR A 37 -9.70 -6.50 -6.47
CA THR A 37 -9.53 -7.95 -6.28
C THR A 37 -8.37 -8.24 -5.31
N ALA A 38 -7.22 -8.69 -5.80
CA ALA A 38 -6.03 -8.98 -5.02
C ALA A 38 -4.96 -7.87 -5.14
N LEU A 39 -5.23 -6.80 -5.88
CA LEU A 39 -4.31 -5.69 -6.12
C LEU A 39 -4.62 -4.53 -5.18
N TYR A 40 -3.61 -4.12 -4.42
CA TYR A 40 -3.68 -3.03 -3.46
C TYR A 40 -2.79 -1.89 -3.95
N TYR A 41 -3.40 -0.74 -4.20
CA TYR A 41 -2.74 0.44 -4.74
C TYR A 41 -2.40 1.39 -3.60
N PHE A 42 -1.15 1.84 -3.55
CA PHE A 42 -0.66 2.74 -2.52
C PHE A 42 0.01 3.97 -3.11
N LYS A 43 0.07 5.02 -2.30
CA LYS A 43 0.88 6.21 -2.57
C LYS A 43 1.66 6.62 -1.32
N ARG A 44 2.79 7.30 -1.49
CA ARG A 44 3.46 8.02 -0.40
C ARG A 44 4.14 9.30 -0.90
N PRO A 45 4.35 10.32 -0.05
CA PRO A 45 5.09 11.50 -0.44
C PRO A 45 6.53 11.14 -0.82
N LEU A 46 6.99 11.61 -1.97
CA LEU A 46 8.39 11.50 -2.37
C LEU A 46 9.17 12.55 -1.58
N LYS A 47 9.93 12.11 -0.57
CA LYS A 47 10.84 13.01 0.16
C LYS A 47 11.97 13.40 -0.80
N SER A 48 12.15 14.70 -0.99
CA SER A 48 13.21 15.28 -1.82
C SER A 48 14.57 15.22 -1.14
#